data_AF-A0A943GHE7-F1
#
_entry.id   AF-A0A943GHE7-F1
#
_cell.length_a   1.000
_cell.length_b   1.000
_cell.length_c   1.000
_cell.angle_alpha   90.00
_cell.angle_beta   90.00
_cell.angle_gamma   90.00
#
_symmetry.space_group_name_H-M   'P 1'
#
loop_
_entity.id
_entity.type
_entity.pdbx_description
1 polymer ?
#
loop_
_entity_poly.entity_id
_entity_poly.type
_entity_poly.pdbx_seq_one_letter_code
_entity_poly.pdbx_strand_id
1 'polypeptide(L)'
;MNTVTVKINGMEYNLKGKEDDEYLLKVSEYVDGKFKEVSSNNNKLSISSVAVLSALNIADELFKCNKEVDDLLKKKNSLEERNLTLKERIREIKQEIEETVKNKNQEMASLKEMLYLMEQKSREAEILNDKVADLTEELEEKSKLEEEVALLKEKMAALQNENEDLGRKVEVLESNLSSSDENNKKLSMSLLNTQDEFLKEKKENEKLNSKILELNEEIANKISLEEYNNVLDKHSVLQESIEQISIEKSEIENMLEEFKINIKDIKLENKNLKDSEDALKQAILLKDDEIEEYKSKSSVDEEEAKILKDKILELEAAITKGKEQRKALLNRDKDIKFQLQNFKYKVLDLEKKLIDVQIELAAERRKANPLLK
;
A
#
# COMPACT_ATOMS: atom_id res chain seq x y z
N MET A 1 85.36 -18.11 -18.10
CA MET A 1 85.31 -19.02 -19.26
C MET A 1 85.80 -20.35 -18.74
N ASN A 2 84.86 -21.22 -18.45
CA ASN A 2 85.12 -22.42 -17.69
C ASN A 2 85.45 -23.58 -18.63
N THR A 3 86.24 -24.55 -18.16
CA THR A 3 86.65 -25.70 -18.96
C THR A 3 86.30 -26.97 -18.20
N VAL A 4 85.48 -27.82 -18.80
CA VAL A 4 85.03 -29.08 -18.21
C VAL A 4 85.35 -30.23 -19.15
N THR A 5 85.94 -31.29 -18.62
CA THR A 5 86.13 -32.55 -19.35
C THR A 5 84.89 -33.41 -19.20
N VAL A 6 84.24 -33.75 -20.31
CA VAL A 6 83.01 -34.53 -20.37
C VAL A 6 83.20 -35.77 -21.24
N LYS A 7 82.34 -36.77 -21.09
CA LYS A 7 82.41 -38.01 -21.85
C LYS A 7 81.14 -38.22 -22.66
N ILE A 8 81.26 -38.29 -23.98
CA ILE A 8 80.14 -38.49 -24.91
C ILE A 8 80.43 -39.72 -25.75
N ASN A 9 79.53 -40.70 -25.74
CA ASN A 9 79.67 -42.00 -26.40
C ASN A 9 81.02 -42.69 -26.12
N GLY A 10 81.48 -42.60 -24.88
CA GLY A 10 82.75 -43.21 -24.48
C GLY A 10 84.01 -42.39 -24.79
N MET A 11 83.91 -41.29 -25.54
CA MET A 11 85.04 -40.42 -25.88
C MET A 11 85.07 -39.17 -24.98
N GLU A 12 86.26 -38.76 -24.55
CA GLU A 12 86.45 -37.57 -23.71
C GLU A 12 86.60 -36.30 -24.56
N TYR A 13 85.88 -35.25 -24.16
CA TYR A 13 85.88 -33.94 -24.79
C TYR A 13 86.13 -32.85 -23.74
N ASN A 14 86.99 -31.88 -24.05
CA ASN A 14 87.17 -30.69 -23.24
C ASN A 14 86.26 -29.57 -23.75
N LEU A 15 85.15 -29.32 -23.05
CA LEU A 15 84.23 -28.23 -23.35
C LEU A 15 84.70 -26.94 -22.72
N LYS A 16 84.63 -25.83 -23.47
CA LYS A 16 84.97 -24.49 -22.98
C LYS A 16 83.79 -23.55 -23.20
N GLY A 17 83.23 -23.01 -22.12
CA GLY A 17 82.00 -22.23 -22.14
C GLY A 17 82.05 -20.95 -21.30
N LYS A 18 81.07 -20.07 -21.49
CA LYS A 18 80.83 -18.91 -20.61
C LYS A 18 80.00 -19.28 -19.38
N GLU A 19 79.17 -20.31 -19.51
CA GLU A 19 78.30 -20.84 -18.46
C GLU A 19 79.10 -21.62 -17.41
N ASP A 20 78.44 -21.94 -16.30
CA ASP A 20 79.01 -22.72 -15.21
C ASP A 20 79.25 -24.19 -15.58
N ASP A 21 80.07 -24.85 -14.75
CA ASP A 21 80.47 -26.24 -14.99
C ASP A 21 79.28 -27.20 -14.91
N GLU A 22 78.30 -26.91 -14.05
CA GLU A 22 77.09 -27.70 -13.87
C GLU A 22 76.21 -27.69 -15.13
N TYR A 23 75.98 -26.52 -15.73
CA TYR A 23 75.24 -26.38 -16.97
C TYR A 23 75.96 -27.07 -18.13
N LEU A 24 77.28 -26.87 -18.26
CA LEU A 24 78.07 -27.52 -19.31
C LEU A 24 78.06 -29.06 -19.18
N LEU A 25 78.12 -29.57 -17.95
CA LEU A 25 77.99 -31.00 -17.68
C LEU A 25 76.59 -31.49 -18.05
N LYS A 26 75.53 -30.79 -17.63
CA LYS A 26 74.14 -31.12 -17.95
C LYS A 26 73.85 -31.14 -19.45
N VAL A 27 74.39 -30.18 -20.20
CA VAL A 27 74.31 -30.17 -21.68
C VAL A 27 75.02 -31.39 -22.27
N SER A 28 76.20 -31.74 -21.74
CA SER A 28 76.93 -32.92 -22.21
C SER A 28 76.21 -34.23 -21.92
N GLU A 29 75.59 -34.36 -20.74
CA GLU A 29 74.77 -35.51 -20.36
C GLU A 29 73.54 -35.64 -21.25
N TYR A 30 72.90 -34.51 -21.60
CA TYR A 30 71.77 -34.49 -22.52
C TYR A 30 72.16 -35.00 -23.91
N VAL A 31 73.28 -34.49 -24.44
CA VAL A 31 73.80 -34.91 -25.75
C VAL A 31 74.19 -36.39 -25.73
N ASP A 32 74.87 -36.87 -24.69
CA ASP A 32 75.22 -38.29 -24.54
C ASP A 32 73.98 -39.18 -24.42
N GLY A 33 72.95 -38.72 -23.69
CA GLY A 33 71.65 -39.39 -23.60
C GLY A 33 70.98 -39.54 -24.95
N LYS A 34 70.91 -38.46 -25.74
CA LYS A 34 70.36 -38.48 -27.12
C LYS A 34 71.18 -39.37 -28.05
N PHE A 35 72.50 -39.35 -27.90
CA PHE A 35 73.40 -40.22 -28.64
C PHE A 35 73.12 -41.70 -28.36
N LYS A 36 72.97 -42.06 -27.08
CA LYS A 36 72.62 -43.42 -26.65
C LYS A 36 71.23 -43.84 -27.13
N GLU A 37 70.24 -42.95 -27.05
CA GLU A 37 68.88 -43.19 -27.55
C GLU A 37 68.90 -43.57 -29.04
N VAL A 38 69.53 -42.75 -29.88
CA VAL A 38 69.64 -43.00 -31.32
C VAL A 38 70.45 -44.25 -31.62
N SER A 39 71.57 -44.45 -30.92
CA SER A 39 72.42 -45.64 -31.08
C SER A 39 71.66 -46.92 -30.75
N SER A 40 70.90 -46.94 -29.64
CA SER A 40 70.13 -48.10 -29.19
C SER A 40 68.96 -48.47 -30.12
N ASN A 41 68.40 -47.50 -30.82
CA ASN A 41 67.30 -47.72 -31.76
C ASN A 41 67.78 -48.32 -33.10
N ASN A 42 69.05 -48.14 -33.49
CA ASN A 42 69.59 -48.72 -34.72
C ASN A 42 71.12 -48.95 -34.67
N ASN A 43 71.50 -50.12 -34.16
CA ASN A 43 72.91 -50.54 -34.00
C ASN A 43 73.70 -50.70 -35.31
N LYS A 44 73.07 -50.58 -36.49
CA LYS A 44 73.75 -50.68 -37.80
C LYS A 44 74.28 -49.34 -38.30
N LEU A 45 73.93 -48.23 -37.64
CA LEU A 45 74.37 -46.89 -38.03
C LEU A 45 75.84 -46.66 -37.64
N SER A 46 76.56 -45.91 -38.49
CA SER A 46 77.90 -45.43 -38.14
C SER A 46 77.84 -44.42 -37.01
N ILE A 47 78.92 -44.29 -36.23
CA ILE A 47 79.03 -43.29 -35.14
C ILE A 47 78.76 -41.87 -35.67
N SER A 48 79.26 -41.54 -36.86
CA SER A 48 79.00 -40.24 -37.51
C SER A 48 77.53 -40.05 -37.85
N SER A 49 76.85 -41.09 -38.35
CA SER A 49 75.40 -41.04 -38.63
C SER A 49 74.57 -40.87 -37.35
N VAL A 50 74.95 -41.56 -36.26
CA VAL A 50 74.31 -41.40 -34.94
C VAL A 50 74.51 -39.98 -34.42
N ALA A 51 75.70 -39.40 -34.56
CA ALA A 51 75.98 -38.02 -34.18
C ALA A 51 75.11 -37.01 -34.92
N VAL A 52 75.03 -37.14 -36.26
CA VAL A 52 74.20 -36.26 -37.10
C VAL A 52 72.72 -36.39 -36.76
N LEU A 53 72.21 -37.61 -36.58
CA LEU A 53 70.81 -37.83 -36.23
C LEU A 53 70.47 -37.33 -34.82
N SER A 54 71.39 -37.48 -33.86
CA SER A 54 71.24 -36.90 -32.53
C SER A 54 71.20 -35.37 -32.57
N ALA A 55 72.07 -34.74 -33.35
CA ALA A 55 72.07 -33.29 -33.56
C ALA A 55 70.77 -32.81 -34.24
N LEU A 56 70.27 -33.54 -35.23
CA LEU A 56 68.98 -33.24 -35.88
C LEU A 56 67.82 -33.31 -34.90
N ASN A 57 67.77 -34.35 -34.06
CA ASN A 57 66.72 -34.50 -33.05
C ASN A 57 66.75 -33.36 -32.02
N ILE A 58 67.94 -32.99 -31.53
CA ILE A 58 68.11 -31.86 -30.60
C ILE A 58 67.70 -30.54 -31.26
N ALA A 59 68.04 -30.32 -32.53
CA ALA A 59 67.63 -29.13 -33.27
C ALA A 59 66.11 -29.07 -33.48
N ASP A 60 65.46 -30.20 -33.78
CA ASP A 60 64.01 -30.31 -33.90
C ASP A 60 63.31 -29.99 -32.56
N GLU A 61 63.80 -30.55 -31.45
CA GLU A 61 63.32 -30.22 -30.10
C GLU A 61 63.45 -28.72 -29.80
N LEU A 62 64.61 -28.12 -30.12
CA LEU A 62 64.83 -26.68 -29.96
C LEU A 62 63.83 -25.86 -30.77
N PHE A 63 63.59 -26.20 -32.04
CA PHE A 63 62.63 -25.49 -32.87
C PHE A 63 61.19 -25.63 -32.37
N LYS A 64 60.81 -26.82 -31.88
CA LYS A 64 59.49 -27.06 -31.27
C LYS A 64 59.31 -26.24 -29.99
N CYS A 65 60.32 -26.24 -29.10
CA CYS A 65 60.32 -25.42 -27.89
C CYS A 65 60.21 -23.93 -28.22
N ASN A 66 60.98 -23.42 -29.19
CA ASN A 66 60.91 -22.02 -29.60
C ASN A 66 59.52 -21.64 -30.13
N LYS A 67 58.89 -22.51 -30.93
CA LYS A 67 57.52 -22.29 -31.41
C LYS A 67 56.51 -22.25 -30.25
N GLU A 68 56.64 -23.14 -29.28
CA GLU A 68 55.78 -23.14 -28.09
C GLU A 68 55.98 -21.86 -27.26
N VAL A 69 57.22 -21.39 -27.10
CA VAL A 69 57.52 -20.11 -26.44
C VAL A 69 56.86 -18.94 -27.17
N ASP A 70 56.96 -18.89 -28.50
CA ASP A 70 56.31 -17.85 -29.31
C ASP A 70 54.79 -17.86 -29.17
N ASP A 71 54.17 -19.04 -29.16
CA ASP A 71 52.74 -19.19 -28.99
C ASP A 71 52.28 -18.81 -27.56
N LEU A 72 53.08 -19.16 -26.55
CA LEU A 72 52.87 -18.73 -25.17
C LEU A 72 53.01 -17.21 -25.02
N LEU A 73 53.98 -16.59 -25.70
CA LEU A 73 54.16 -15.13 -25.70
C LEU A 73 52.97 -14.42 -26.35
N LYS A 74 52.49 -14.91 -27.49
CA LYS A 74 51.27 -14.37 -28.12
C LYS A 74 50.06 -14.47 -27.19
N LYS A 75 49.88 -15.62 -26.53
CA LYS A 75 48.78 -15.83 -25.59
C LYS A 75 48.90 -14.92 -24.37
N LYS A 76 50.11 -14.75 -23.83
CA LYS A 76 50.39 -13.81 -22.73
C LYS A 76 50.00 -12.39 -23.12
N ASN A 77 50.45 -11.91 -24.28
CA ASN A 77 50.15 -10.55 -24.74
C ASN A 77 48.63 -10.35 -24.92
N SER A 78 47.94 -11.30 -25.54
CA SER A 78 46.47 -11.27 -25.68
C SER A 78 45.75 -11.23 -24.32
N LEU A 79 46.24 -11.99 -23.33
CA LEU A 79 45.70 -11.96 -21.97
C LEU A 79 46.00 -10.64 -21.26
N GLU A 80 47.15 -10.01 -21.50
CA GLU A 80 47.51 -8.71 -20.94
C GLU A 80 46.62 -7.60 -21.51
N GLU A 81 46.38 -7.59 -22.82
CA GLU A 81 45.42 -6.67 -23.47
C GLU A 81 44.01 -6.85 -22.93
N ARG A 82 43.55 -8.11 -22.78
CA ARG A 82 42.24 -8.39 -22.20
C ARG A 82 42.14 -7.96 -20.73
N ASN A 83 43.21 -8.09 -19.95
CA ASN A 83 43.24 -7.58 -18.57
C ASN A 83 43.21 -6.06 -18.51
N LEU A 84 43.86 -5.38 -19.46
CA LEU A 84 43.83 -3.92 -19.54
C LEU A 84 42.41 -3.42 -19.81
N THR A 85 41.76 -3.96 -20.85
CA THR A 85 40.37 -3.61 -21.20
C THR A 85 39.39 -3.92 -20.07
N LEU A 86 39.55 -5.05 -19.38
CA LEU A 86 38.73 -5.38 -18.20
C LEU A 86 38.94 -4.39 -17.05
N LYS A 87 40.16 -3.92 -16.80
CA LYS A 87 40.44 -2.90 -15.77
C LYS A 87 39.78 -1.57 -16.10
N GLU A 88 39.80 -1.16 -17.37
CA GLU A 88 39.12 0.05 -17.84
C GLU A 88 37.61 -0.08 -17.65
N ARG A 89 37.02 -1.21 -18.04
CA ARG A 89 35.58 -1.46 -17.86
C ARG A 89 35.15 -1.46 -16.38
N ILE A 90 35.99 -2.02 -15.50
CA ILE A 90 35.75 -1.97 -14.04
C ILE A 90 35.77 -0.52 -13.54
N ARG A 91 36.62 0.34 -14.11
CA ARG A 91 36.71 1.76 -13.73
C ARG A 91 35.45 2.53 -14.16
N GLU A 92 34.98 2.30 -15.39
CA GLU A 92 33.74 2.88 -15.91
C GLU A 92 32.53 2.50 -15.06
N ILE A 93 32.35 1.19 -14.81
CA ILE A 93 31.23 0.69 -14.00
C ILE A 93 31.26 1.28 -12.58
N LYS A 94 32.45 1.45 -11.99
CA LYS A 94 32.58 2.09 -10.68
C LYS A 94 32.11 3.55 -10.69
N GLN A 95 32.46 4.31 -11.73
CA GLN A 95 32.01 5.70 -11.88
C GLN A 95 30.49 5.78 -12.07
N GLU A 96 29.92 4.91 -12.92
CA GLU A 96 28.47 4.82 -13.12
C GLU A 96 27.72 4.49 -11.82
N ILE A 97 28.26 3.57 -11.01
CA ILE A 97 27.70 3.22 -9.69
C ILE A 97 27.77 4.42 -8.74
N GLU A 98 28.90 5.12 -8.65
CA GLU A 98 29.07 6.28 -7.77
C GLU A 98 28.09 7.41 -8.15
N GLU A 99 27.92 7.68 -9.44
CA GLU A 99 26.99 8.68 -9.94
C GLU A 99 25.52 8.29 -9.66
N THR A 100 25.16 7.03 -9.90
CA THR A 100 23.82 6.50 -9.59
C THR A 100 23.50 6.61 -8.10
N VAL A 101 24.46 6.27 -7.23
CA VAL A 101 24.29 6.37 -5.77
C VAL A 101 24.11 7.83 -5.36
N LYS A 102 24.88 8.75 -5.94
CA LYS A 102 24.74 10.18 -5.67
C LYS A 102 23.36 10.70 -6.05
N ASN A 103 22.86 10.36 -7.24
CA ASN A 103 21.54 10.77 -7.71
C ASN A 103 20.43 10.21 -6.81
N LYS A 104 20.48 8.91 -6.48
CA LYS A 104 19.50 8.30 -5.57
C LYS A 104 19.51 8.91 -4.18
N ASN A 105 20.68 9.29 -3.66
CA ASN A 105 20.76 9.97 -2.36
C ASN A 105 20.13 11.37 -2.39
N GLN A 106 20.26 12.10 -3.50
CA GLN A 106 19.60 13.40 -3.68
C GLN A 106 18.08 13.24 -3.77
N GLU A 107 17.58 12.28 -4.54
CA GLU A 107 16.15 11.94 -4.62
C GLU A 107 15.59 11.49 -3.27
N MET A 108 16.35 10.68 -2.51
CA MET A 108 15.93 10.24 -1.19
C MET A 108 15.87 11.40 -0.19
N ALA A 109 16.74 12.41 -0.33
CA ALA A 109 16.70 13.61 0.49
C ALA A 109 15.43 14.44 0.21
N SER A 110 15.09 14.66 -1.06
CA SER A 110 13.87 15.41 -1.42
C SER A 110 12.59 14.67 -1.03
N LEU A 111 12.57 13.34 -1.16
CA LEU A 111 11.45 12.52 -0.70
C LEU A 111 11.26 12.59 0.82
N LYS A 112 12.33 12.56 1.60
CA LYS A 112 12.24 12.73 3.06
C LYS A 112 11.65 14.07 3.46
N GLU A 113 12.04 15.13 2.76
CA GLU A 113 11.50 16.48 3.00
C GLU A 113 10.01 16.57 2.64
N MET A 114 9.61 15.96 1.52
CA MET A 114 8.20 15.86 1.14
C MET A 114 7.38 15.05 2.16
N LEU A 115 7.92 13.94 2.66
CA LEU A 115 7.25 13.10 3.65
C LEU A 115 7.03 13.86 4.96
N TYR A 116 8.03 14.61 5.42
CA TYR A 116 7.91 15.47 6.59
C TYR A 116 6.80 16.52 6.44
N LEU A 117 6.71 17.18 5.27
CA LEU A 117 5.64 18.13 4.98
C LEU A 117 4.26 17.47 4.93
N MET A 118 4.18 16.25 4.39
CA MET A 118 2.93 15.50 4.30
C MET A 118 2.43 15.06 5.68
N GLU A 119 3.33 14.62 6.56
CA GLU A 119 3.00 14.29 7.95
C GLU A 119 2.47 15.50 8.72
N GLN A 120 3.08 16.68 8.53
CA GLN A 120 2.57 17.92 9.13
C GLN A 120 1.15 18.24 8.66
N LYS A 121 0.90 18.17 7.35
CA LYS A 121 -0.44 18.40 6.80
C LYS A 121 -1.47 17.38 7.27
N SER A 122 -1.08 16.12 7.42
CA SER A 122 -1.99 15.09 7.94
C SER A 122 -2.43 15.40 9.37
N ARG A 123 -1.50 15.84 10.23
CA ARG A 123 -1.84 16.28 11.60
C ARG A 123 -2.76 17.50 11.61
N GLU A 124 -2.51 18.47 10.74
CA GLU A 124 -3.40 19.63 10.60
C GLU A 124 -4.81 19.22 10.16
N ALA A 125 -4.92 18.25 9.24
CA ALA A 125 -6.20 17.73 8.80
C ALA A 125 -6.95 16.95 9.90
N GLU A 126 -6.24 16.19 10.74
CA GLU A 126 -6.84 15.52 11.91
C GLU A 126 -7.44 16.53 12.88
N ILE A 127 -6.68 17.57 13.25
CA ILE A 127 -7.17 18.64 14.14
C ILE A 127 -8.40 19.34 13.54
N LEU A 128 -8.39 19.56 12.21
CA LEU A 128 -9.52 20.19 11.54
C LEU A 128 -10.75 19.28 11.54
N ASN A 129 -10.59 17.97 11.34
CA ASN A 129 -11.68 17.01 11.39
C ASN A 129 -12.31 16.93 12.78
N ASP A 130 -11.50 16.90 13.84
CA ASP A 130 -12.00 16.92 15.23
C ASP A 130 -12.85 18.18 15.47
N LYS A 131 -12.35 19.33 15.00
CA LYS A 131 -13.10 20.60 15.11
C LYS A 131 -14.39 20.62 14.30
N VAL A 132 -14.42 19.97 13.14
CA VAL A 132 -15.65 19.82 12.34
C VAL A 132 -16.66 18.95 13.09
N ALA A 133 -16.20 17.86 13.74
CA ALA A 133 -17.06 16.99 14.53
C ALA A 133 -17.72 17.75 15.69
N ASP A 134 -16.93 18.53 16.45
CA ASP A 134 -17.45 19.38 17.54
C ASP A 134 -18.51 20.36 17.02
N LEU A 135 -18.24 21.05 15.90
CA LEU A 135 -19.18 22.01 15.31
C LEU A 135 -20.45 21.35 14.78
N THR A 136 -20.38 20.11 14.27
CA THR A 136 -21.58 19.38 13.86
C THR A 136 -22.45 18.99 15.05
N GLU A 137 -21.86 18.62 16.18
CA GLU A 137 -22.62 18.32 17.40
C GLU A 137 -23.33 19.59 17.93
N GLU A 138 -22.62 20.73 17.98
CA GLU A 138 -23.20 22.02 18.35
C GLU A 138 -24.37 22.41 17.40
N LEU A 139 -24.25 22.12 16.11
CA LEU A 139 -25.29 22.42 15.12
C LEU A 139 -26.54 21.55 15.32
N GLU A 140 -26.36 20.27 15.65
CA GLU A 140 -27.47 19.36 15.96
C GLU A 140 -28.22 19.80 17.23
N GLU A 141 -27.49 20.20 18.28
CA GLU A 141 -28.10 20.75 19.49
C GLU A 141 -28.91 22.02 19.18
N LYS A 142 -28.34 22.91 18.38
CA LYS A 142 -29.02 24.13 17.94
C LYS A 142 -30.30 23.82 17.16
N SER A 143 -30.27 22.84 16.26
CA SER A 143 -31.45 22.42 15.49
C SER A 143 -32.58 21.92 16.40
N LYS A 144 -32.26 21.12 17.42
CA LYS A 144 -33.25 20.63 18.39
C LYS A 144 -33.89 21.78 19.18
N LEU A 145 -33.08 22.75 19.59
CA LEU A 145 -33.59 23.96 20.27
C LEU A 145 -34.49 24.80 19.34
N GLU A 146 -34.17 24.90 18.05
CA GLU A 146 -35.00 25.60 17.07
C GLU A 146 -36.37 24.94 16.89
N GLU A 147 -36.44 23.60 16.88
CA GLU A 147 -37.70 22.84 16.86
C GLU A 147 -38.52 23.06 18.14
N GLU A 148 -37.89 23.01 19.32
CA GLU A 148 -38.58 23.28 20.59
C GLU A 148 -39.16 24.71 20.63
N VAL A 149 -38.40 25.70 20.14
CA VAL A 149 -38.87 27.09 20.04
C VAL A 149 -40.07 27.20 19.09
N ALA A 150 -40.09 26.46 17.98
CA ALA A 150 -41.22 26.44 17.06
C ALA A 150 -42.49 25.88 17.73
N LEU A 151 -42.38 24.75 18.43
CA LEU A 151 -43.49 24.14 19.18
C LEU A 151 -44.02 25.06 20.28
N LEU A 152 -43.12 25.75 21.00
CA LEU A 152 -43.53 26.71 22.01
C LEU A 152 -44.29 27.89 21.42
N LYS A 153 -43.87 28.41 20.25
CA LYS A 153 -44.59 29.49 19.55
C LYS A 153 -46.00 29.07 19.14
N GLU A 154 -46.17 27.86 18.62
CA GLU A 154 -47.48 27.33 18.26
C GLU A 154 -48.41 27.23 19.48
N LYS A 155 -47.91 26.69 20.60
CA LYS A 155 -48.66 26.65 21.87
C LYS A 155 -49.05 28.04 22.37
N MET A 156 -48.15 29.02 22.28
CA MET A 156 -48.47 30.40 22.67
C MET A 156 -49.57 31.00 21.80
N ALA A 157 -49.54 30.75 20.48
CA ALA A 157 -50.59 31.22 19.57
C ALA A 157 -51.96 30.60 19.89
N ALA A 158 -51.99 29.30 20.19
CA ALA A 158 -53.22 28.62 20.61
C ALA A 158 -53.80 29.22 21.90
N LEU A 159 -52.95 29.44 22.92
CA LEU A 159 -53.37 30.08 24.17
C LEU A 159 -53.83 31.54 23.98
N GLN A 160 -53.24 32.27 23.03
CA GLN A 160 -53.71 33.61 22.66
C GLN A 160 -55.12 33.56 22.06
N ASN A 161 -55.37 32.65 21.12
CA ASN A 161 -56.71 32.48 20.54
C ASN A 161 -57.74 32.09 21.60
N GLU A 162 -57.39 31.17 22.51
CA GLU A 162 -58.28 30.77 23.61
C GLU A 162 -58.60 31.95 24.55
N ASN A 163 -57.60 32.77 24.88
CA ASN A 163 -57.80 33.99 25.66
C ASN A 163 -58.68 35.02 24.93
N GLU A 164 -58.53 35.18 23.61
CA GLU A 164 -59.41 36.06 22.83
C GLU A 164 -60.87 35.56 22.86
N ASP A 165 -61.09 34.25 22.71
CA ASP A 165 -62.43 33.66 22.78
C ASP A 165 -63.05 33.77 24.17
N LEU A 166 -62.25 33.57 25.23
CA LEU A 166 -62.68 33.83 26.60
C LEU A 166 -63.05 35.30 26.80
N GLY A 167 -62.27 36.23 26.22
CA GLY A 167 -62.58 37.67 26.21
C GLY A 167 -63.93 37.96 25.58
N ARG A 168 -64.21 37.40 24.39
CA ARG A 168 -65.52 37.53 23.73
C ARG A 168 -66.67 36.98 24.58
N LYS A 169 -66.48 35.82 25.23
CA LYS A 169 -67.50 35.24 26.12
C LYS A 169 -67.79 36.15 27.32
N VAL A 170 -66.74 36.78 27.88
CA VAL A 170 -66.90 37.75 28.97
C VAL A 170 -67.71 38.96 28.48
N GLU A 171 -67.42 39.52 27.31
CA GLU A 171 -68.20 40.64 26.73
C GLU A 171 -69.68 40.30 26.53
N VAL A 172 -69.99 39.10 26.04
CA VAL A 172 -71.38 38.63 25.88
C VAL A 172 -72.08 38.51 27.23
N LEU A 173 -71.40 37.96 28.25
CA LEU A 173 -71.94 37.84 29.59
C LEU A 173 -72.18 39.22 30.22
N GLU A 174 -71.28 40.18 30.01
CA GLU A 174 -71.45 41.56 30.47
C GLU A 174 -72.65 42.25 29.80
N SER A 175 -72.84 42.05 28.49
CA SER A 175 -74.01 42.55 27.74
C SER A 175 -75.31 41.93 28.26
N ASN A 176 -75.33 40.62 28.50
CA ASN A 176 -76.47 39.91 29.06
C ASN A 176 -76.80 40.41 30.47
N LEU A 177 -75.79 40.61 31.33
CA LEU A 177 -75.97 41.15 32.67
C LEU A 177 -76.60 42.55 32.62
N SER A 178 -76.12 43.41 31.71
CA SER A 178 -76.66 44.75 31.49
C SER A 178 -78.13 44.71 31.05
N SER A 179 -78.48 43.85 30.10
CA SER A 179 -79.86 43.67 29.65
C SER A 179 -80.79 43.13 30.76
N SER A 180 -80.26 42.23 31.60
CA SER A 180 -80.98 41.68 32.74
C SER A 180 -81.17 42.74 33.85
N ASP A 181 -80.18 43.60 34.09
CA ASP A 181 -80.28 44.74 34.98
C ASP A 181 -81.31 45.77 34.47
N GLU A 182 -81.36 46.00 33.17
CA GLU A 182 -82.34 46.88 32.54
C GLU A 182 -83.77 46.31 32.64
N ASN A 183 -83.92 45.00 32.45
CA ASN A 183 -85.17 44.28 32.69
C ASN A 183 -85.56 44.30 34.18
N ASN A 184 -84.62 44.13 35.11
CA ASN A 184 -84.88 44.25 36.55
C ASN A 184 -85.31 45.66 36.95
N LYS A 185 -84.76 46.71 36.31
CA LYS A 185 -85.21 48.10 36.48
C LYS A 185 -86.63 48.30 35.94
N LYS A 186 -86.94 47.77 34.76
CA LYS A 186 -88.32 47.79 34.20
C LYS A 186 -89.31 47.06 35.11
N LEU A 187 -88.92 45.90 35.64
CA LEU A 187 -89.74 45.14 36.58
C LEU A 187 -89.95 45.90 37.89
N SER A 188 -88.91 46.56 38.43
CA SER A 188 -89.04 47.44 39.61
C SER A 188 -89.94 48.65 39.34
N MET A 189 -89.87 49.26 38.16
CA MET A 189 -90.78 50.35 37.75
C MET A 189 -92.21 49.87 37.55
N SER A 190 -92.40 48.67 37.00
CA SER A 190 -93.72 48.02 36.93
C SER A 190 -94.27 47.74 38.32
N LEU A 191 -93.44 47.25 39.25
CA LEU A 191 -93.82 47.02 40.64
C LEU A 191 -94.26 48.32 41.31
N LEU A 192 -93.52 49.41 41.08
CA LEU A 192 -93.83 50.75 41.60
C LEU A 192 -95.15 51.30 41.04
N ASN A 193 -95.40 51.11 39.73
CA ASN A 193 -96.67 51.50 39.11
C ASN A 193 -97.85 50.68 39.64
N THR A 194 -97.69 49.36 39.83
CA THR A 194 -98.72 48.54 40.49
C THR A 194 -98.89 48.88 41.97
N GLN A 195 -97.84 49.33 42.66
CA GLN A 195 -97.92 49.82 44.04
C GLN A 195 -98.68 51.15 44.13
N ASP A 196 -98.50 52.05 43.14
CA ASP A 196 -99.21 53.33 43.04
C ASP A 196 -100.67 53.17 42.58
N GLU A 197 -100.97 52.20 41.69
CA GLU A 197 -102.34 51.78 41.37
C GLU A 197 -103.03 51.13 42.57
N PHE A 198 -102.34 50.27 43.34
CA PHE A 198 -102.86 49.70 44.58
C PHE A 198 -103.10 50.78 45.65
N LEU A 199 -102.30 51.85 45.72
CA LEU A 199 -102.51 52.97 46.64
C LEU A 199 -103.64 53.93 46.21
N LYS A 200 -103.96 54.01 44.91
CA LYS A 200 -105.15 54.69 44.38
C LYS A 200 -106.41 53.86 44.60
N GLU A 201 -106.38 52.56 44.27
CA GLU A 201 -107.50 51.65 44.52
C GLU A 201 -107.79 51.48 46.02
N LYS A 202 -106.78 51.49 46.90
CA LYS A 202 -106.98 51.46 48.36
C LYS A 202 -107.66 52.72 48.92
N LYS A 203 -107.52 53.88 48.26
CA LYS A 203 -108.22 55.14 48.63
C LYS A 203 -109.62 55.26 48.01
N GLU A 204 -109.93 54.47 46.98
CA GLU A 204 -111.26 54.39 46.35
C GLU A 204 -112.12 53.25 46.94
N ASN A 205 -111.50 52.16 47.41
CA ASN A 205 -112.16 51.04 48.11
C ASN A 205 -112.64 51.35 49.54
N GLU A 206 -112.20 52.47 50.14
CA GLU A 206 -112.75 52.98 51.41
C GLU A 206 -114.01 53.85 51.21
N LYS A 207 -114.36 54.24 49.97
CA LYS A 207 -115.56 55.04 49.67
C LYS A 207 -116.67 54.29 48.91
N LEU A 208 -116.39 53.10 48.38
CA LEU A 208 -117.34 52.31 47.58
C LEU A 208 -117.78 50.99 48.24
N ASN A 209 -117.49 50.80 49.53
CA ASN A 209 -118.02 49.73 50.39
C ASN A 209 -119.22 50.18 51.23
N SER A 210 -120.03 51.09 50.68
CA SER A 210 -121.41 51.29 51.12
C SER A 210 -122.32 51.16 49.92
N LYS A 211 -123.07 50.08 49.94
CA LYS A 211 -124.07 49.66 48.96
C LYS A 211 -123.49 49.26 47.60
N ILE A 212 -123.23 47.98 47.36
CA ILE A 212 -124.26 46.98 47.01
C ILE A 212 -125.05 47.54 45.82
N LEU A 213 -125.02 46.97 44.62
CA LEU A 213 -125.03 45.57 44.21
C LEU A 213 -125.83 45.61 42.90
N GLU A 214 -125.68 44.59 42.06
CA GLU A 214 -126.59 44.28 40.95
C GLU A 214 -126.52 45.28 39.78
N LEU A 215 -126.05 44.93 38.58
CA LEU A 215 -126.14 43.69 37.82
C LEU A 215 -125.11 43.79 36.67
N ASN A 216 -124.38 42.72 36.33
CA ASN A 216 -124.62 41.88 35.14
C ASN A 216 -124.91 42.72 33.88
N GLU A 217 -124.13 42.66 32.81
CA GLU A 217 -123.90 41.57 31.85
C GLU A 217 -123.24 42.32 30.65
N GLU A 218 -122.17 41.92 29.98
CA GLU A 218 -122.10 40.90 28.94
C GLU A 218 -120.71 41.00 28.25
N ILE A 219 -120.00 39.87 28.17
CA ILE A 219 -119.39 39.25 26.97
C ILE A 219 -118.60 40.13 25.96
N ALA A 220 -117.30 39.80 25.77
CA ALA A 220 -116.69 39.73 24.43
C ALA A 220 -115.42 38.84 24.40
N ASN A 221 -115.58 37.62 23.89
CA ASN A 221 -114.53 36.68 23.49
C ASN A 221 -113.69 37.17 22.30
N LYS A 222 -112.42 36.71 22.23
CA LYS A 222 -111.73 36.00 21.11
C LYS A 222 -110.23 36.36 21.02
N ILE A 223 -109.26 35.56 20.56
CA ILE A 223 -109.02 34.13 20.25
C ILE A 223 -107.50 34.00 19.91
N SER A 224 -106.89 32.86 20.27
CA SER A 224 -105.71 32.14 19.70
C SER A 224 -104.42 32.86 19.26
N LEU A 225 -103.27 32.29 19.64
CA LEU A 225 -102.52 31.36 18.76
C LEU A 225 -101.40 30.65 19.54
N GLU A 226 -101.55 29.34 19.66
CA GLU A 226 -100.50 28.39 19.97
C GLU A 226 -99.65 28.18 18.71
N GLU A 227 -98.40 27.76 18.89
CA GLU A 227 -97.49 27.21 17.86
C GLU A 227 -96.79 28.22 16.91
N TYR A 228 -95.64 28.76 17.35
CA TYR A 228 -94.57 29.21 16.42
C TYR A 228 -93.14 28.84 16.85
N ASN A 229 -92.89 28.39 18.09
CA ASN A 229 -91.53 28.21 18.60
C ASN A 229 -91.08 26.75 18.71
N ASN A 230 -91.21 25.96 17.63
CA ASN A 230 -90.58 24.63 17.60
C ASN A 230 -89.96 24.23 16.25
N VAL A 231 -89.68 25.20 15.38
CA VAL A 231 -88.98 24.98 14.10
C VAL A 231 -87.71 25.84 13.98
N LEU A 232 -87.53 26.87 14.81
CA LEU A 232 -86.38 27.80 14.71
C LEU A 232 -85.10 27.26 15.38
N ASP A 233 -85.20 26.54 16.50
CA ASP A 233 -84.03 26.05 17.24
C ASP A 233 -83.35 24.81 16.62
N LYS A 234 -84.02 24.10 15.71
CA LYS A 234 -83.41 22.99 14.97
C LYS A 234 -82.64 23.45 13.73
N HIS A 235 -82.92 24.63 13.19
CA HIS A 235 -82.24 25.09 11.98
C HIS A 235 -80.88 25.74 12.28
N SER A 236 -80.71 26.48 13.38
CA SER A 236 -79.42 27.09 13.72
C SER A 236 -78.36 26.06 14.14
N VAL A 237 -78.75 25.03 14.91
CA VAL A 237 -77.83 23.97 15.37
C VAL A 237 -77.35 23.09 14.21
N LEU A 238 -78.21 22.85 13.21
CA LEU A 238 -77.82 22.15 11.98
C LEU A 238 -76.95 23.02 11.06
N GLN A 239 -77.09 24.35 11.10
CA GLN A 239 -76.30 25.27 10.29
C GLN A 239 -74.88 25.43 10.83
N GLU A 240 -74.71 25.56 12.16
CA GLU A 240 -73.39 25.56 12.81
C GLU A 240 -72.65 24.23 12.62
N SER A 241 -73.37 23.09 12.70
CA SER A 241 -72.76 21.77 12.47
C SER A 241 -72.28 21.59 11.02
N ILE A 242 -73.00 22.14 10.04
CA ILE A 242 -72.60 22.08 8.62
C ILE A 242 -71.35 22.96 8.37
N GLU A 243 -71.26 24.11 9.01
CA GLU A 243 -70.14 25.03 8.86
C GLU A 243 -68.86 24.46 9.50
N GLN A 244 -68.98 23.83 10.68
CA GLN A 244 -67.89 23.11 11.35
C GLN A 244 -67.37 21.95 10.48
N ILE A 245 -68.27 21.12 9.94
CA ILE A 245 -67.92 19.99 9.06
C ILE A 245 -67.29 20.49 7.75
N SER A 246 -67.69 21.67 7.26
CA SER A 246 -67.09 22.27 6.06
C SER A 246 -65.65 22.74 6.29
N ILE A 247 -65.34 23.24 7.49
CA ILE A 247 -63.98 23.65 7.87
C ILE A 247 -63.09 22.40 8.03
N GLU A 248 -63.55 21.39 8.78
CA GLU A 248 -62.82 20.13 8.94
C GLU A 248 -62.56 19.43 7.60
N LYS A 249 -63.54 19.48 6.69
CA LYS A 249 -63.37 18.95 5.32
C LYS A 249 -62.27 19.70 4.55
N SER A 250 -62.23 21.02 4.63
CA SER A 250 -61.21 21.86 3.98
C SER A 250 -59.81 21.57 4.52
N GLU A 251 -59.67 21.38 5.84
CA GLU A 251 -58.39 21.02 6.46
C GLU A 251 -57.90 19.64 6.03
N ILE A 252 -58.80 18.65 5.97
CA ILE A 252 -58.47 17.30 5.49
C ILE A 252 -58.09 17.31 4.01
N GLU A 253 -58.77 18.12 3.18
CA GLU A 253 -58.43 18.28 1.76
C GLU A 253 -57.03 18.88 1.57
N ASN A 254 -56.64 19.87 2.40
CA ASN A 254 -55.30 20.44 2.37
C ASN A 254 -54.22 19.44 2.81
N MET A 255 -54.46 18.69 3.90
CA MET A 255 -53.54 17.63 4.34
C MET A 255 -53.39 16.53 3.28
N LEU A 256 -54.48 16.15 2.60
CA LEU A 256 -54.43 15.18 1.52
C LEU A 256 -53.58 15.66 0.33
N GLU A 257 -53.63 16.96 0.01
CA GLU A 257 -52.83 17.53 -1.07
C GLU A 257 -51.34 17.59 -0.70
N GLU A 258 -51.03 17.92 0.55
CA GLU A 258 -49.67 17.89 1.09
C GLU A 258 -49.08 16.47 1.09
N PHE A 259 -49.86 15.46 1.52
CA PHE A 259 -49.44 14.06 1.44
C PHE A 259 -49.23 13.59 -0.01
N LYS A 260 -50.01 14.08 -0.99
CA LYS A 260 -49.78 13.75 -2.40
C LYS A 260 -48.45 14.32 -2.92
N ILE A 261 -48.10 15.54 -2.51
CA ILE A 261 -46.81 16.16 -2.86
C ILE A 261 -45.67 15.34 -2.26
N ASN A 262 -45.74 15.02 -0.96
CA ASN A 262 -44.74 14.19 -0.29
C ASN A 262 -44.58 12.80 -0.94
N ILE A 263 -45.69 12.15 -1.32
CA ILE A 263 -45.64 10.86 -2.03
C ILE A 263 -44.96 11.00 -3.39
N LYS A 264 -45.14 12.13 -4.09
CA LYS A 264 -44.52 12.40 -5.39
C LYS A 264 -43.02 12.62 -5.25
N ASP A 265 -42.60 13.35 -4.21
CA ASP A 265 -41.19 13.61 -3.94
C ASP A 265 -40.44 12.34 -3.52
N ILE A 266 -41.04 11.53 -2.63
CA ILE A 266 -40.51 10.21 -2.24
C ILE A 266 -40.40 9.28 -3.46
N LYS A 267 -41.34 9.34 -4.41
CA LYS A 267 -41.25 8.55 -5.65
C LYS A 267 -40.11 9.03 -6.56
N LEU A 268 -39.87 10.33 -6.64
CA LEU A 268 -38.77 10.90 -7.42
C LEU A 268 -37.41 10.53 -6.79
N GLU A 269 -37.31 10.61 -5.48
CA GLU A 269 -36.10 10.24 -4.73
C GLU A 269 -35.80 8.74 -4.87
N ASN A 270 -36.80 7.86 -4.75
CA ASN A 270 -36.63 6.43 -5.01
C ASN A 270 -36.16 6.13 -6.44
N LYS A 271 -36.62 6.90 -7.44
CA LYS A 271 -36.16 6.76 -8.82
C LYS A 271 -34.68 7.17 -8.94
N ASN A 272 -34.29 8.29 -8.34
CA ASN A 272 -32.90 8.75 -8.35
C ASN A 272 -31.96 7.75 -7.63
N LEU A 273 -32.40 7.18 -6.51
CA LEU A 273 -31.66 6.14 -5.80
C LEU A 273 -31.53 4.87 -6.65
N LYS A 274 -32.57 4.50 -7.41
CA LYS A 274 -32.53 3.36 -8.34
C LYS A 274 -31.52 3.57 -9.47
N ASP A 275 -31.53 4.76 -10.07
CA ASP A 275 -30.59 5.11 -11.14
C ASP A 275 -29.13 5.12 -10.63
N SER A 276 -28.91 5.58 -9.38
CA SER A 276 -27.61 5.50 -8.69
C SER A 276 -27.17 4.06 -8.39
N GLU A 277 -28.11 3.22 -7.93
CA GLU A 277 -27.86 1.79 -7.69
C GLU A 277 -27.39 1.07 -8.96
N ASP A 278 -28.04 1.35 -10.10
CA ASP A 278 -27.71 0.73 -11.38
C ASP A 278 -26.36 1.24 -11.93
N ALA A 279 -26.03 2.51 -11.72
CA ALA A 279 -24.71 3.06 -12.06
C ALA A 279 -23.59 2.41 -11.22
N LEU A 280 -23.82 2.21 -9.91
CA LEU A 280 -22.87 1.54 -9.02
C LEU A 280 -22.67 0.06 -9.42
N LYS A 281 -23.74 -0.64 -9.82
CA LYS A 281 -23.63 -2.03 -10.30
C LYS A 281 -22.79 -2.13 -11.57
N GLN A 282 -22.93 -1.21 -12.52
CA GLN A 282 -22.06 -1.18 -13.71
C GLN A 282 -20.59 -0.90 -13.34
N ALA A 283 -20.35 0.03 -12.41
CA ALA A 283 -19.00 0.33 -11.96
C ALA A 283 -18.32 -0.86 -11.25
N ILE A 284 -19.09 -1.62 -10.45
CA ILE A 284 -18.61 -2.86 -9.82
C ILE A 284 -18.23 -3.89 -10.88
N LEU A 285 -19.07 -4.09 -11.91
CA LEU A 285 -18.81 -5.06 -12.97
C LEU A 285 -17.49 -4.76 -13.72
N LEU A 286 -17.25 -3.49 -14.05
CA LEU A 286 -16.00 -3.04 -14.68
C LEU A 286 -14.79 -3.26 -13.78
N LYS A 287 -14.94 -3.08 -12.45
CA LYS A 287 -13.86 -3.32 -11.50
C LYS A 287 -13.59 -4.81 -11.28
N ASP A 288 -14.61 -5.65 -11.35
CA ASP A 288 -14.46 -7.10 -11.32
C ASP A 288 -13.70 -7.61 -12.57
N ASP A 289 -13.97 -7.03 -13.74
CA ASP A 289 -13.24 -7.33 -14.98
C ASP A 289 -11.75 -6.91 -14.88
N GLU A 290 -11.47 -5.72 -14.33
CA GLU A 290 -10.08 -5.29 -14.06
C GLU A 290 -9.36 -6.24 -13.09
N ILE A 291 -10.05 -6.72 -12.05
CA ILE A 291 -9.48 -7.66 -11.06
C ILE A 291 -9.15 -9.01 -11.71
N GLU A 292 -10.01 -9.53 -12.60
CA GLU A 292 -9.73 -10.73 -13.39
C GLU A 292 -8.48 -10.55 -14.28
N GLU A 293 -8.34 -9.39 -14.94
CA GLU A 293 -7.16 -9.06 -15.73
C GLU A 293 -5.89 -9.05 -14.87
N TYR A 294 -5.92 -8.42 -13.68
CA TYR A 294 -4.79 -8.42 -12.75
C TYR A 294 -4.44 -9.82 -12.22
N LYS A 295 -5.43 -10.67 -11.94
CA LYS A 295 -5.20 -12.07 -11.53
C LYS A 295 -4.53 -12.88 -12.63
N SER A 296 -4.95 -12.72 -13.88
CA SER A 296 -4.33 -13.40 -15.01
C SER A 296 -2.85 -13.02 -15.15
N LYS A 297 -2.53 -11.73 -15.00
CA LYS A 297 -1.16 -11.21 -15.08
C LYS A 297 -0.27 -11.69 -13.92
N SER A 298 -0.81 -11.71 -12.70
CA SER A 298 -0.10 -12.25 -11.54
C SER A 298 0.24 -13.74 -11.66
N SER A 299 -0.57 -14.53 -12.36
CA SER A 299 -0.30 -15.97 -12.54
C SER A 299 0.91 -16.23 -13.46
N VAL A 300 1.09 -15.39 -14.49
CA VAL A 300 2.22 -15.47 -15.43
C VAL A 300 3.54 -15.12 -14.71
N ASP A 301 3.52 -14.08 -13.89
CA ASP A 301 4.70 -13.66 -13.11
C ASP A 301 5.12 -14.73 -12.09
N GLU A 302 4.18 -15.50 -11.53
CA GLU A 302 4.45 -16.58 -10.58
C GLU A 302 5.14 -17.79 -11.25
N GLU A 303 4.76 -18.09 -12.49
CA GLU A 303 5.34 -19.18 -13.27
C GLU A 303 6.74 -18.84 -13.78
N GLU A 304 6.98 -17.59 -14.20
CA GLU A 304 8.32 -17.09 -14.53
C GLU A 304 9.25 -17.08 -13.30
N ALA A 305 8.74 -16.66 -12.14
CA ALA A 305 9.51 -16.68 -10.89
C ALA A 305 9.94 -18.10 -10.49
N LYS A 306 9.09 -19.11 -10.74
CA LYS A 306 9.39 -20.51 -10.47
C LYS A 306 10.52 -21.03 -11.38
N ILE A 307 10.46 -20.72 -12.67
CA ILE A 307 11.52 -21.08 -13.64
C ILE A 307 12.86 -20.45 -13.26
N LEU A 308 12.86 -19.18 -12.87
CA LEU A 308 14.06 -18.48 -12.41
C LEU A 308 14.65 -19.13 -11.15
N LYS A 309 13.80 -19.54 -10.22
CA LYS A 309 14.22 -20.20 -8.96
C LYS A 309 14.87 -21.56 -9.21
N ASP A 310 14.30 -22.37 -10.11
CA ASP A 310 14.88 -23.66 -10.49
C ASP A 310 16.25 -23.49 -11.16
N LYS A 311 16.41 -22.44 -11.98
CA LYS A 311 17.68 -22.12 -12.63
C LYS A 311 18.76 -21.64 -11.65
N ILE A 312 18.37 -20.91 -10.61
CA ILE A 312 19.27 -20.52 -9.52
C ILE A 312 19.76 -21.78 -8.78
N LEU A 313 18.88 -22.73 -8.47
CA LEU A 313 19.25 -23.99 -7.81
C LEU A 313 20.26 -24.81 -8.64
N GLU A 314 20.06 -24.89 -9.96
CA GLU A 314 21.03 -25.55 -10.86
C GLU A 314 22.41 -24.87 -10.83
N LEU A 315 22.44 -23.53 -10.87
CA LEU A 315 23.69 -22.77 -10.82
C LEU A 315 24.40 -22.93 -9.47
N GLU A 316 23.66 -22.94 -8.36
CA GLU A 316 24.21 -23.19 -7.03
C GLU A 316 24.84 -24.59 -6.92
N ALA A 317 24.17 -25.61 -7.47
CA ALA A 317 24.72 -26.96 -7.53
C ALA A 317 26.03 -27.01 -8.35
N ALA A 318 26.07 -26.32 -9.49
CA ALA A 318 27.28 -26.22 -10.33
C ALA A 318 28.44 -25.52 -9.61
N ILE A 319 28.17 -24.41 -8.89
CA ILE A 319 29.17 -23.70 -8.08
C ILE A 319 29.73 -24.60 -6.98
N THR A 320 28.86 -25.36 -6.31
CA THR A 320 29.24 -26.27 -5.22
C THR A 320 30.19 -27.37 -5.73
N LYS A 321 29.83 -28.00 -6.86
CA LYS A 321 30.69 -28.98 -7.54
C LYS A 321 32.03 -28.39 -7.97
N GLY A 322 32.03 -27.15 -8.49
CA GLY A 322 33.26 -26.43 -8.86
C GLY A 322 34.18 -26.16 -7.65
N LYS A 323 33.60 -25.82 -6.48
CA LYS A 323 34.37 -25.63 -5.23
C LYS A 323 35.04 -26.92 -4.76
N GLU A 324 34.35 -28.05 -4.84
CA GLU A 324 34.92 -29.37 -4.49
C GLU A 324 36.09 -29.74 -5.39
N GLN A 325 35.92 -29.59 -6.71
CA GLN A 325 36.99 -29.84 -7.68
C GLN A 325 38.22 -28.95 -7.41
N ARG A 326 38.01 -27.67 -7.10
CA ARG A 326 39.10 -26.76 -6.73
C ARG A 326 39.84 -27.23 -5.47
N LYS A 327 39.11 -27.72 -4.47
CA LYS A 327 39.69 -28.23 -3.22
C LYS A 327 40.51 -29.50 -3.47
N ALA A 328 40.03 -30.39 -4.33
CA ALA A 328 40.76 -31.59 -4.75
C ALA A 328 42.06 -31.24 -5.48
N LEU A 329 42.02 -30.29 -6.42
CA LEU A 329 43.22 -29.81 -7.13
C LEU A 329 44.22 -29.15 -6.18
N LEU A 330 43.76 -28.37 -5.20
CA LEU A 330 44.64 -27.75 -4.20
C LEU A 330 45.36 -28.78 -3.33
N ASN A 331 44.65 -29.83 -2.91
CA ASN A 331 45.27 -30.92 -2.14
C ASN A 331 46.32 -31.66 -2.98
N ARG A 332 46.00 -31.92 -4.26
CA ARG A 332 46.95 -32.54 -5.19
C ARG A 332 48.19 -31.67 -5.42
N ASP A 333 48.05 -30.34 -5.50
CA ASP A 333 49.18 -29.40 -5.60
C ASP A 333 50.08 -29.45 -4.35
N LYS A 334 49.48 -29.54 -3.15
CA LYS A 334 50.23 -29.71 -1.89
C LYS A 334 51.01 -31.03 -1.87
N ASP A 335 50.38 -32.14 -2.28
CA ASP A 335 51.05 -33.45 -2.34
C ASP A 335 52.20 -33.45 -3.34
N ILE A 336 52.01 -32.86 -4.53
CA ILE A 336 53.07 -32.74 -5.53
C ILE A 336 54.23 -31.91 -4.97
N LYS A 337 53.97 -30.78 -4.29
CA LYS A 337 55.02 -29.97 -3.65
C LYS A 337 55.77 -30.76 -2.59
N PHE A 338 55.06 -31.53 -1.76
CA PHE A 338 55.69 -32.37 -0.74
C PHE A 338 56.57 -33.47 -1.36
N GLN A 339 56.08 -34.15 -2.40
CA GLN A 339 56.86 -35.13 -3.15
C GLN A 339 58.11 -34.50 -3.79
N LEU A 340 57.96 -33.32 -4.41
CA LEU A 340 59.05 -32.60 -5.06
C LEU A 340 60.13 -32.20 -4.06
N GLN A 341 59.72 -31.77 -2.86
CA GLN A 341 60.64 -31.48 -1.77
C GLN A 341 61.37 -32.74 -1.27
N ASN A 342 60.67 -33.86 -1.14
CA ASN A 342 61.28 -35.15 -0.79
C ASN A 342 62.31 -35.59 -1.83
N PHE A 343 61.97 -35.49 -3.12
CA PHE A 343 62.91 -35.80 -4.21
C PHE A 343 64.11 -34.86 -4.19
N LYS A 344 63.93 -33.57 -3.90
CA LYS A 344 65.03 -32.61 -3.78
C LYS A 344 66.03 -33.00 -2.70
N TYR A 345 65.56 -33.41 -1.52
CA TYR A 345 66.45 -33.91 -0.46
C TYR A 345 67.15 -35.21 -0.84
N LYS A 346 66.45 -36.11 -1.55
CA LYS A 346 67.01 -37.38 -2.01
C LYS A 346 68.11 -37.18 -3.05
N VAL A 347 67.93 -36.22 -3.96
CA VAL A 347 68.95 -35.79 -4.92
C VAL A 347 70.17 -35.21 -4.19
N LEU A 348 69.96 -34.30 -3.24
CA LEU A 348 71.05 -33.73 -2.42
C LEU A 348 71.87 -34.79 -1.68
N ASP A 349 71.21 -35.81 -1.09
CA ASP A 349 71.90 -36.91 -0.41
C ASP A 349 72.72 -37.77 -1.39
N LEU A 350 72.18 -38.02 -2.58
CA LEU A 350 72.88 -38.76 -3.64
C LEU A 350 74.07 -37.97 -4.21
N GLU A 351 73.91 -36.66 -4.41
CA GLU A 351 74.99 -35.76 -4.84
C GLU A 351 76.12 -35.74 -3.82
N LYS A 352 75.79 -35.65 -2.52
CA LYS A 352 76.80 -35.72 -1.45
C LYS A 352 77.55 -37.06 -1.47
N LYS A 353 76.84 -38.18 -1.57
CA LYS A 353 77.45 -39.52 -1.67
C LYS A 353 78.35 -39.64 -2.90
N LEU A 354 77.94 -39.06 -4.04
CA LEU A 354 78.74 -39.03 -5.26
C LEU A 354 80.05 -38.27 -5.03
N ILE A 355 79.99 -37.10 -4.41
CA ILE A 355 81.17 -36.28 -4.06
C ILE A 355 82.11 -37.07 -3.14
N ASP A 356 81.58 -37.70 -2.08
CA ASP A 356 82.38 -38.48 -1.13
C ASP A 356 83.10 -39.64 -1.85
N VAL A 357 82.41 -40.38 -2.73
CA VAL A 357 83.00 -41.46 -3.54
C VAL A 357 84.05 -40.94 -4.52
N GLN A 358 83.83 -39.78 -5.13
CA GLN A 358 84.82 -39.15 -6.03
C GLN A 358 86.10 -38.74 -5.27
N ILE A 359 85.97 -38.25 -4.04
CA ILE A 359 87.11 -37.92 -3.17
C ILE A 359 87.89 -39.20 -2.81
N GLU A 360 87.21 -40.27 -2.42
CA GLU A 360 87.85 -41.57 -2.14
C GLU A 360 88.59 -42.13 -3.37
N LEU A 361 87.94 -42.11 -4.53
CA LEU A 361 88.54 -42.55 -5.79
C LEU A 361 89.79 -41.72 -6.15
N ALA A 362 89.75 -40.41 -5.95
CA ALA A 362 90.90 -39.53 -6.17
C ALA A 362 92.06 -39.85 -5.21
N ALA A 363 91.75 -40.14 -3.94
CA ALA A 363 92.74 -40.56 -2.95
C ALA A 363 93.38 -41.92 -3.30
N GLU A 364 92.60 -42.90 -3.75
CA GLU A 364 93.11 -44.19 -4.23
C GLU A 364 93.99 -44.05 -5.47
N ARG A 365 93.56 -43.26 -6.46
CA ARG A 365 94.38 -42.97 -7.66
C ARG A 365 95.72 -42.34 -7.31
N ARG A 366 95.77 -41.52 -6.25
CA ARG A 366 97.01 -40.92 -5.74
C ARG A 366 97.93 -41.96 -5.07
N LYS A 367 97.36 -42.94 -4.36
CA LYS A 367 98.10 -44.06 -3.74
C LYS A 367 98.63 -45.07 -4.76
N ALA A 368 97.88 -45.32 -5.83
CA ALA A 368 98.22 -46.29 -6.86
C ALA A 368 99.24 -45.78 -7.91
N ASN A 369 99.56 -44.47 -7.90
CA ASN A 369 100.45 -43.86 -8.88
C ASN A 369 101.85 -43.60 -8.27
N PRO A 370 102.92 -44.33 -8.69
CA PRO A 370 104.24 -44.25 -8.06
C PRO A 370 105.00 -42.93 -8.25
N LEU A 371 104.47 -42.01 -9.05
CA LEU A 371 105.13 -40.76 -9.48
C LEU A 371 104.64 -39.51 -8.75
N LEU A 372 103.72 -39.63 -7.78
CA LEU A 372 103.10 -38.52 -7.05
C LEU A 372 103.47 -38.50 -5.55
N LYS A 373 104.71 -38.85 -5.21
CA LYS A 373 105.24 -38.68 -3.85
C LYS A 373 105.57 -37.22 -3.54
#